data_AF-A0ABD5A216-F1
#
_entry.id   AF-A0ABD5A216-F1
#
_cell.length_a   1.000
_cell.length_b   1.000
_cell.length_c   1.000
_cell.angle_alpha   90.00
_cell.angle_beta   90.00
_cell.angle_gamma   90.00
#
_symmetry.space_group_name_H-M   'P 1'
#
loop_
_entity.id
_entity.type
_entity.pdbx_description
1 polymer ?
#
loop_
_entity_poly.entity_id
_entity_poly.type
_entity_poly.pdbx_seq_one_letter_code
_entity_poly.pdbx_strand_id
1 'polypeptide(L)'
;MRNKHVDGLLDYSAQNESKQLQDGVTKIIINSQVSAEGQSEDLKALAKLMNNEPVNLNKHFDYAQKRIKEINEDPEMREKTMLYETRMLEREQAAGKAGYEQGMQHGIKQGRAE
;
A
#
# COMPACT_ATOMS: atom_id res chain seq x y z
N MET A 1 -26.08 11.58 -14.93
CA MET A 1 -26.15 11.76 -13.46
C MET A 1 -24.80 11.40 -12.89
N ARG A 2 -24.09 12.36 -12.27
CA ARG A 2 -22.77 12.13 -11.68
C ARG A 2 -22.93 11.35 -10.38
N ASN A 3 -22.21 10.24 -10.26
CA ASN A 3 -22.33 9.29 -9.17
C ASN A 3 -21.79 9.93 -7.88
N LYS A 4 -22.66 10.24 -6.92
CA LYS A 4 -22.34 10.98 -5.67
C LYS A 4 -21.59 10.15 -4.61
N HIS A 5 -21.09 8.96 -4.95
CA HIS A 5 -20.41 8.09 -4.00
C HIS A 5 -18.88 8.22 -3.98
N VAL A 6 -18.32 9.18 -4.73
CA VAL A 6 -16.86 9.43 -4.76
C VAL A 6 -16.44 10.65 -3.92
N ASP A 7 -17.38 11.39 -3.34
CA ASP A 7 -17.14 12.65 -2.59
C ASP A 7 -16.56 12.47 -1.18
N GLY A 8 -16.17 11.25 -0.80
CA GLY A 8 -15.67 10.93 0.54
C GLY A 8 -14.22 10.46 0.56
N LEU A 9 -13.41 10.81 -0.43
CA LEU A 9 -11.97 10.53 -0.41
C LEU A 9 -11.29 11.50 0.58
N LEU A 10 -11.48 11.26 1.88
CA LEU A 10 -10.49 11.72 2.84
C LEU A 10 -9.18 11.08 2.41
N ASP A 11 -8.28 11.89 1.90
CA ASP A 11 -6.93 11.50 1.57
C ASP A 11 -6.23 11.14 2.88
N TYR A 12 -6.28 9.85 3.24
CA TYR A 12 -5.68 9.32 4.46
C TYR A 12 -4.15 9.17 4.35
N SER A 13 -3.55 9.73 3.29
CA SER A 13 -2.10 9.86 3.24
C SER A 13 -1.67 10.92 4.26
N ALA A 14 -0.61 10.63 5.01
CA ALA A 14 0.19 11.70 5.59
C ALA A 14 0.96 12.37 4.45
N GLN A 15 0.24 13.07 3.57
CA GLN A 15 0.83 13.85 2.49
C GLN A 15 1.51 15.05 3.14
N ASN A 16 2.82 14.99 3.25
CA ASN A 16 3.59 16.20 3.47
C ASN A 16 3.66 16.94 2.14
N GLU A 17 2.73 17.86 1.91
CA GLU A 17 2.63 18.64 0.66
C GLU A 17 3.91 19.43 0.33
N SER A 18 4.77 19.66 1.32
CA SER A 18 6.09 20.29 1.12
C SER A 18 7.14 19.37 0.48
N LYS A 19 6.89 18.06 0.43
CA LYS A 19 7.79 17.05 -0.12
C LYS A 19 7.12 16.31 -1.27
N GLN A 20 7.06 16.98 -2.42
CA GLN A 20 6.61 16.37 -3.66
C GLN A 20 7.78 15.65 -4.34
N LEU A 21 7.54 14.44 -4.84
CA LEU A 21 8.45 13.80 -5.80
C LEU A 21 8.33 14.56 -7.13
N GLN A 22 9.40 14.60 -7.91
CA GLN A 22 9.35 15.24 -9.24
C GLN A 22 8.31 14.52 -10.14
N ASP A 23 7.79 15.24 -11.12
CA ASP A 23 6.91 14.72 -12.18
C ASP A 23 5.53 14.18 -11.74
N GLY A 24 5.00 14.65 -10.60
CA GLY A 24 3.65 14.28 -10.15
C GLY A 24 3.53 12.83 -9.63
N VAL A 25 4.66 12.19 -9.36
CA VAL A 25 4.71 10.85 -8.76
C VAL A 25 4.24 10.93 -7.30
N THR A 26 3.22 10.16 -6.94
CA THR A 26 2.64 10.13 -5.58
C THR A 26 2.85 8.80 -4.85
N LYS A 27 3.43 7.80 -5.54
CA LYS A 27 3.59 6.44 -5.03
C LYS A 27 4.96 5.89 -5.43
N ILE A 28 5.65 5.27 -4.48
CA ILE A 28 6.86 4.48 -4.72
C ILE A 28 6.52 3.02 -4.38
N ILE A 29 6.70 2.10 -5.33
CA ILE A 29 6.52 0.67 -5.11
C ILE A 29 7.93 0.04 -4.99
N ILE A 30 8.24 -0.51 -3.82
CA ILE A 30 9.53 -1.15 -3.55
C ILE A 30 9.31 -2.66 -3.49
N ASN A 31 9.74 -3.38 -4.52
CA ASN A 31 9.75 -4.84 -4.53
C ASN A 31 11.06 -5.33 -3.88
N SER A 32 10.95 -5.97 -2.71
CA SER A 32 12.10 -6.49 -1.95
C SER A 32 12.56 -7.90 -2.37
N GLN A 33 12.07 -8.43 -3.51
CA GLN A 33 12.57 -9.69 -4.06
C GLN A 33 13.99 -9.48 -4.60
N VAL A 34 14.99 -9.72 -3.76
CA VAL A 34 16.39 -9.43 -4.07
C VAL A 34 17.27 -10.63 -3.70
N SER A 35 17.95 -11.16 -4.73
CA SER A 35 19.22 -11.86 -4.58
C SER A 35 20.24 -10.92 -3.95
N ALA A 36 20.87 -11.33 -2.85
CA ALA A 36 21.77 -10.50 -2.04
C ALA A 36 23.11 -10.13 -2.74
N GLU A 37 23.39 -10.67 -3.92
CA GLU A 37 24.64 -10.47 -4.64
C GLU A 37 24.65 -9.13 -5.41
N GLY A 38 25.70 -8.32 -5.20
CA GLY A 38 25.92 -7.06 -5.91
C GLY A 38 25.09 -5.85 -5.41
N GLN A 39 24.27 -6.01 -4.38
CA GLN A 39 23.46 -4.93 -3.82
C GLN A 39 24.26 -4.01 -2.88
N SER A 40 23.90 -2.71 -2.90
CA SER A 40 24.45 -1.75 -1.93
C SER A 40 24.00 -2.08 -0.50
N GLU A 41 24.82 -1.68 0.47
CA GLU A 41 24.49 -1.89 1.90
C GLU A 41 23.21 -1.16 2.31
N ASP A 42 22.91 0.01 1.71
CA ASP A 42 21.67 0.74 1.95
C ASP A 42 20.42 -0.05 1.48
N LEU A 43 20.49 -0.74 0.34
CA LEU A 43 19.36 -1.54 -0.15
C LEU A 43 19.13 -2.80 0.69
N LYS A 44 20.22 -3.45 1.13
CA LYS A 44 20.13 -4.58 2.08
C LYS A 44 19.54 -4.14 3.41
N ALA A 45 19.96 -2.98 3.91
CA ALA A 45 19.43 -2.36 5.12
C ALA A 45 17.95 -2.01 4.97
N LEU A 46 17.53 -1.47 3.83
CA LEU A 46 16.12 -1.19 3.56
C LEU A 46 15.27 -2.47 3.56
N ALA A 47 15.73 -3.54 2.92
CA ALA A 47 15.03 -4.83 2.90
C ALA A 47 14.86 -5.39 4.33
N LYS A 48 15.91 -5.34 5.15
CA LYS A 48 15.86 -5.72 6.56
C LYS A 48 14.84 -4.89 7.35
N LEU A 49 14.87 -3.57 7.19
CA LEU A 49 13.92 -2.66 7.84
C LEU A 49 12.47 -2.99 7.48
N MET A 50 12.19 -3.27 6.20
CA MET A 50 10.85 -3.66 5.74
C MET A 50 10.37 -4.98 6.34
N ASN A 51 11.30 -5.88 6.69
CA ASN A 51 11.02 -7.15 7.36
C ASN A 51 10.99 -7.04 8.90
N ASN A 52 10.94 -5.82 9.45
CA ASN A 52 11.03 -5.54 10.89
C ASN A 52 12.33 -6.04 11.56
N GLU A 53 13.40 -6.24 10.79
CA GLU A 53 14.71 -6.55 11.34
C GLU A 53 15.42 -5.26 11.78
N PRO A 54 16.17 -5.28 12.89
CA PRO A 54 16.94 -4.12 13.32
C PRO A 54 18.06 -3.82 12.32
N VAL A 55 18.26 -2.53 12.04
CA VAL A 55 19.25 -2.03 11.10
C VAL A 55 20.13 -1.02 11.81
N ASN A 56 21.45 -1.17 11.69
CA ASN A 56 22.41 -0.19 12.17
C ASN A 56 23.35 0.14 11.01
N LEU A 57 23.08 1.24 10.32
CA LEU A 57 23.86 1.63 9.13
C LEU A 57 24.13 3.13 9.08
N ASN A 58 23.10 3.96 9.14
CA ASN A 58 23.24 5.41 9.15
C ASN A 58 22.06 6.09 9.85
N LYS A 59 22.20 7.40 10.11
CA LYS A 59 21.21 8.22 10.82
C LYS A 59 19.80 8.21 10.21
N HIS A 60 19.66 7.90 8.91
CA HIS A 60 18.36 7.83 8.26
C HIS A 60 17.62 6.56 8.66
N PHE A 61 18.32 5.44 8.79
CA PHE A 61 17.75 4.19 9.31
C PHE A 61 17.41 4.29 10.80
N ASP A 62 18.22 4.99 11.59
CA ASP A 62 17.92 5.25 13.00
C ASP A 62 16.63 6.08 13.15
N TYR A 63 16.50 7.14 12.34
CA TYR A 63 15.30 7.96 12.28
C TYR A 63 14.08 7.14 11.84
N ALA A 64 14.21 6.34 10.78
CA ALA A 64 13.12 5.52 10.26
C ALA A 64 12.63 4.49 11.29
N GLN A 65 13.53 3.75 11.93
CA GLN A 65 13.19 2.77 12.97
C GLN A 65 12.48 3.42 14.16
N LYS A 66 13.01 4.56 14.64
CA LYS A 66 12.37 5.32 15.72
C LYS A 66 10.97 5.78 15.32
N ARG A 67 10.81 6.33 14.11
CA ARG A 67 9.52 6.85 13.64
C ARG A 67 8.49 5.75 13.44
N ILE A 68 8.89 4.59 12.91
CA ILE A 68 8.04 3.40 12.76
C ILE A 68 7.55 2.96 14.14
N LYS A 69 8.45 2.88 15.14
CA LYS A 69 8.08 2.52 16.52
C LYS A 69 7.07 3.49 17.11
N GLU A 70 7.31 4.80 16.99
CA GLU A 70 6.38 5.84 17.47
C GLU A 70 4.98 5.70 16.85
N ILE A 71 4.91 5.48 15.53
CA ILE A 71 3.64 5.33 14.81
C ILE A 71 2.92 4.03 15.22
N ASN A 72 3.65 2.93 15.40
CA ASN A 72 3.08 1.65 15.82
C ASN A 72 2.60 1.65 17.27
N GLU A 73 3.24 2.44 18.13
CA GLU A 73 2.86 2.56 19.54
C GLU A 73 1.66 3.51 19.72
N ASP A 74 1.50 4.51 18.84
CA ASP A 74 0.39 5.46 18.83
C ASP A 74 -0.96 4.75 18.54
N PRO A 75 -1.90 4.74 19.51
CA PRO A 75 -3.20 4.08 19.37
C PRO A 75 -4.06 4.68 18.24
N GLU A 76 -4.05 6.00 18.05
CA GLU A 76 -4.86 6.68 17.04
C GLU A 76 -4.36 6.33 15.63
N MET A 77 -3.04 6.29 15.46
CA MET A 77 -2.41 5.89 14.20
C MET A 77 -2.61 4.40 13.90
N ARG A 78 -2.60 3.54 14.92
CA ARG A 78 -2.94 2.11 14.74
C ARG A 78 -4.39 1.92 14.30
N GLU A 79 -5.33 2.59 14.95
CA GLU A 79 -6.75 2.52 14.57
C GLU A 79 -6.96 3.01 13.13
N LYS A 80 -6.32 4.13 12.79
CA LYS A 80 -6.38 4.70 11.44
C LYS A 80 -5.82 3.76 10.37
N THR A 81 -4.72 3.07 10.68
CA THR A 81 -4.10 2.09 9.76
C THR A 81 -5.00 0.87 9.56
N MET A 82 -5.54 0.31 10.65
CA MET A 82 -6.47 -0.82 10.58
C MET A 82 -7.72 -0.48 9.76
N LEU A 83 -8.31 0.70 9.97
CA LEU A 83 -9.48 1.16 9.22
C LEU A 83 -9.17 1.27 7.73
N TYR A 84 -7.99 1.79 7.38
CA TYR A 84 -7.55 1.89 5.99
C TYR A 84 -7.39 0.51 5.35
N GLU A 85 -6.68 -0.42 6.00
CA GLU A 85 -6.47 -1.80 5.52
C GLU A 85 -7.79 -2.54 5.34
N THR A 86 -8.71 -2.39 6.31
CA THR A 86 -10.04 -3.02 6.27
C THR A 86 -10.83 -2.54 5.06
N ARG A 87 -10.87 -1.22 4.82
CA ARG A 87 -11.58 -0.65 3.67
C ARG A 87 -10.94 -1.00 2.33
N MET A 88 -9.62 -1.15 2.28
CA MET A 88 -8.92 -1.62 1.09
C MET A 88 -9.27 -3.07 0.78
N LEU A 89 -9.27 -3.94 1.78
CA LEU A 89 -9.67 -5.34 1.64
C LEU A 89 -11.13 -5.48 1.19
N GLU A 90 -12.04 -4.71 1.76
CA GLU A 90 -13.46 -4.68 1.35
C GLU A 90 -13.62 -4.30 -0.12
N ARG A 91 -12.84 -3.33 -0.62
CA ARG A 91 -12.85 -2.94 -2.05
C ARG A 91 -12.32 -4.04 -2.95
N GLU A 92 -11.23 -4.70 -2.56
CA GLU A 92 -10.68 -5.84 -3.32
C GLU A 92 -11.68 -6.99 -3.41
N GLN A 93 -12.34 -7.33 -2.30
CA GLN A 93 -13.39 -8.35 -2.28
C GLN A 93 -14.58 -7.96 -3.15
N ALA A 94 -15.03 -6.70 -3.09
CA ALA A 94 -16.13 -6.21 -3.92
C ALA A 94 -15.78 -6.26 -5.41
N ALA A 95 -14.57 -5.85 -5.79
CA ALA A 95 -14.08 -5.93 -7.17
C ALA A 95 -13.96 -7.38 -7.65
N GLY A 96 -13.43 -8.27 -6.82
CA GLY A 96 -13.33 -9.70 -7.12
C GLY A 96 -14.71 -10.35 -7.33
N LYS A 97 -15.68 -10.04 -6.47
CA LYS A 97 -17.06 -10.52 -6.60
C LYS A 97 -17.72 -10.02 -7.89
N ALA A 98 -17.58 -8.72 -8.19
CA ALA A 98 -18.11 -8.14 -9.43
C ALA A 98 -17.49 -8.79 -10.68
N GLY A 99 -16.17 -9.03 -10.68
CA GLY A 99 -15.48 -9.72 -11.78
C GLY A 99 -15.97 -11.16 -11.95
N TYR A 100 -16.17 -11.89 -10.85
CA TYR A 100 -16.72 -13.25 -10.88
C TYR A 100 -18.14 -13.29 -11.46
N GLU A 101 -19.03 -12.41 -11.01
CA GLU A 101 -20.41 -12.32 -11.50
C GLU A 101 -20.46 -11.96 -12.99
N GLN A 102 -19.62 -11.02 -13.44
CA GLN A 102 -19.48 -10.66 -14.85
C GLN A 102 -18.98 -11.84 -15.69
N GLY A 103 -17.97 -12.57 -15.21
CA GLY A 103 -17.45 -13.77 -15.88
C GLY A 103 -18.51 -14.86 -16.03
N MET A 104 -19.27 -15.14 -14.98
CA MET A 104 -20.39 -16.08 -15.00
C MET A 104 -21.47 -15.69 -16.02
N GLN A 105 -21.87 -14.41 -16.03
CA GLN A 105 -22.85 -13.93 -17.02
C GLN A 105 -22.32 -14.02 -18.45
N HIS A 106 -21.03 -13.74 -18.66
CA HIS A 106 -20.42 -13.85 -19.98
C HIS A 106 -20.36 -15.30 -20.47
N GLY A 107 -19.98 -16.24 -19.60
CA GLY A 107 -19.97 -17.68 -19.91
C GLY A 107 -21.36 -18.23 -20.23
N ILE A 108 -22.39 -17.84 -19.47
CA ILE A 108 -23.78 -18.24 -19.76
C ILE A 108 -24.24 -17.69 -21.12
N LYS A 109 -23.86 -16.45 -21.48
CA LYS A 109 -24.21 -15.86 -22.78
C LYS A 109 -23.49 -16.55 -23.94
N GLN A 110 -22.20 -16.87 -23.78
CA GLN A 110 -21.43 -17.60 -24.80
C GLN A 110 -21.99 -19.00 -25.03
N GLY A 111 -22.23 -19.79 -23.98
CA GLY A 111 -22.77 -21.14 -24.11
C GLY A 111 -24.24 -21.22 -24.56
N ARG A 112 -24.98 -20.09 -24.60
CA ARG A 112 -26.31 -20.01 -25.23
C ARG A 112 -26.26 -19.57 -26.69
N ALA A 113 -25.14 -19.03 -27.15
CA ALA A 113 -24.91 -18.60 -28.51
C ALA A 113 -24.24 -19.70 -29.37
N GLU A 114 -23.74 -20.75 -28.73
CA GLU A 114 -23.34 -22.04 -29.32
C GLU A 114 -24.55 -22.98 -29.46
#